data_AF-A0A8J8CKS9-F1
#
_entry.id   AF-A0A8J8CKS9-F1
#
_cell.length_a   1.000
_cell.length_b   1.000
_cell.length_c   1.000
_cell.angle_alpha   90.00
_cell.angle_beta   90.00
_cell.angle_gamma   90.00
#
_symmetry.space_group_name_H-M   'P 1'
#
loop_
_entity.id
_entity.type
_entity.pdbx_description
1 polymer ?
#
loop_
_entity_poly.entity_id
_entity_poly.type
_entity_poly.pdbx_seq_one_letter_code
_entity_poly.pdbx_strand_id
1 'polypeptide(L)'
;MDSKKITSFLIAICILVPWILFPFQTENVKADCPPWAISSPKTNSLYIYFPSSSDAVFPEYGIYGASTSPVPAFDVNDLDGTIGTSVELRDLIFDMVVEDYCEFNVDVIEATSLPSPTEDRWQIVAVGTDSETVTIDFTLYYAFGLAQDVDIGDADAQDYGRVWAGSFLDAFGGAGEALNGADSTLERWATTIGETTAHEAGHNYGLRHEDADPIPGEDTTINHIMATGDTLTGEDRASLDRHFSDTSYEILAYNLGLNVETLHNWDFINPNDEDAHALRFKILSEADSLSIGWYYQGIWSPWTGPTMTKLPGTEVFQGDSYNVFQCNLETAKSWTAGPDGIAPPGVKVHVGISVNEPEPIIIRETKFLDGDGAELPLSGRLMGYDAGTADLATGDFLLSFFAPEDNETGDMTLQNLEVFFVPRMIDIETMLDGVTPMGLNGLPIFYNKNQTEFKDETVRDKVSIPIAHFTDARFVDNFYDCEDSLDIDGGALAYCPYGTQLSLFPSTYVYVMASVVDPNAYYYDQQQAKFVTGPLESKIFYQFSGIMPDFNDNGVDDLLDIRFGESNDTNENGIPDEAERTPLFATDHFASLIAFTTVLILAVTIKRREN
;
A
#
# COMPACT_ATOMS: atom_id res chain seq x y z
N MET A 1 13.11 -2.60 -72.47
CA MET A 1 13.71 -3.95 -72.40
C MET A 1 15.09 -3.78 -71.79
N ASP A 2 15.46 -4.27 -70.62
CA ASP A 2 14.79 -5.05 -69.60
C ASP A 2 15.74 -5.09 -68.38
N SER A 3 15.18 -5.33 -67.18
CA SER A 3 15.80 -6.04 -66.05
C SER A 3 16.91 -5.42 -65.16
N LYS A 4 16.46 -5.00 -63.95
CA LYS A 4 17.00 -5.28 -62.58
C LYS A 4 18.27 -4.53 -62.12
N LYS A 5 18.17 -3.56 -61.18
CA LYS A 5 18.09 -3.67 -59.68
C LYS A 5 19.34 -4.33 -59.06
N ILE A 6 20.05 -3.86 -58.03
CA ILE A 6 20.02 -2.74 -57.05
C ILE A 6 21.44 -2.74 -56.43
N THR A 7 22.05 -1.57 -56.20
CA THR A 7 22.68 -1.16 -54.91
C THR A 7 23.39 0.17 -55.12
N SER A 8 22.76 1.27 -54.70
CA SER A 8 23.44 2.56 -54.52
C SER A 8 23.20 3.05 -53.11
N PHE A 9 24.33 3.30 -52.46
CA PHE A 9 24.54 4.00 -51.20
C PHE A 9 23.65 5.23 -51.04
N LEU A 10 23.00 5.34 -49.89
CA LEU A 10 22.62 6.62 -49.30
C LEU A 10 22.97 6.59 -47.81
N ILE A 11 23.66 7.65 -47.41
CA ILE A 11 24.33 7.89 -46.14
C ILE A 11 23.29 7.98 -45.02
N ALA A 12 23.32 7.04 -44.09
CA ALA A 12 22.68 7.17 -42.78
C ALA A 12 23.70 7.78 -41.81
N ILE A 13 23.37 8.95 -41.27
CA ILE A 13 24.09 9.56 -40.15
C ILE A 13 23.71 8.73 -38.91
N CYS A 14 24.59 7.80 -38.52
CA CYS A 14 24.52 7.15 -37.21
C CYS A 14 25.05 8.15 -36.17
N ILE A 15 24.14 8.80 -35.45
CA ILE A 15 24.46 9.40 -34.15
C ILE A 15 24.60 8.24 -33.17
N LEU A 16 25.84 7.81 -32.95
CA LEU A 16 26.20 6.97 -31.81
C LEU A 16 26.01 7.81 -30.54
N VAL A 17 24.89 7.64 -29.86
CA VAL A 17 24.75 8.03 -28.46
C VAL A 17 25.47 6.94 -27.66
N PRO A 18 26.56 7.25 -26.94
CA PRO A 18 27.19 6.26 -26.09
C PRO A 18 26.23 5.96 -24.93
N TRP A 19 25.86 4.69 -24.80
CA TRP A 19 25.30 4.16 -23.57
C TRP A 19 26.38 4.29 -22.50
N ILE A 20 26.32 5.39 -21.74
CA ILE A 20 27.07 5.52 -20.51
C ILE A 20 26.25 4.73 -19.48
N LEU A 21 26.68 3.48 -19.26
CA LEU A 21 26.40 2.77 -18.02
C LEU A 21 27.06 3.58 -16.91
N PHE A 22 26.30 4.48 -16.29
CA PHE A 22 26.65 4.94 -14.97
C PHE A 22 26.46 3.74 -14.04
N PRO A 23 27.45 3.40 -13.21
CA PRO A 23 27.14 2.62 -12.02
C PRO A 23 26.17 3.48 -11.22
N PHE A 24 24.98 2.96 -10.92
CA PHE A 24 24.20 3.45 -9.79
C PHE A 24 25.12 3.30 -8.57
N GLN A 25 25.76 4.39 -8.17
CA GLN A 25 26.22 4.51 -6.79
C GLN A 25 24.94 4.81 -6.02
N THR A 26 24.61 3.93 -5.10
CA THR A 26 23.67 4.17 -4.02
C THR A 26 24.20 5.35 -3.22
N GLU A 27 23.74 6.55 -3.58
CA GLU A 27 23.90 7.71 -2.71
C GLU A 27 22.89 7.52 -1.58
N ASN A 28 23.40 7.50 -0.35
CA ASN A 28 22.66 7.39 0.91
C ASN A 28 21.32 8.13 0.83
N VAL A 29 20.25 7.33 0.87
CA VAL A 29 18.87 7.80 0.88
C VAL A 29 18.59 8.44 2.23
N LYS A 30 17.82 9.51 2.17
CA LYS A 30 17.49 10.38 3.28
C LYS A 30 15.98 10.22 3.45
N ALA A 31 15.53 9.18 4.16
CA ALA A 31 14.11 8.84 4.36
C ALA A 31 13.26 9.16 3.12
N ASP A 32 13.20 8.24 2.15
CA ASP A 32 12.38 8.41 0.94
C ASP A 32 10.87 8.26 1.22
N CYS A 33 10.47 8.12 2.49
CA CYS A 33 9.07 8.18 2.90
C CYS A 33 8.38 9.43 2.38
N PRO A 34 7.31 9.25 1.60
CA PRO A 34 6.56 10.39 1.14
C PRO A 34 5.96 11.17 2.33
N PRO A 35 5.95 12.52 2.31
CA PRO A 35 5.44 13.32 3.43
C PRO A 35 4.00 12.97 3.85
N TRP A 36 3.19 12.48 2.92
CA TRP A 36 1.83 12.03 3.20
C TRP A 36 1.80 10.80 4.10
N ALA A 37 2.75 9.88 3.95
CA ALA A 37 2.81 8.62 4.67
C ALA A 37 3.11 8.85 6.15
N ILE A 38 4.03 9.78 6.41
CA ILE A 38 4.38 10.26 7.75
C ILE A 38 3.20 11.00 8.41
N SER A 39 2.46 11.79 7.63
CA SER A 39 1.34 12.58 8.16
C SER A 39 0.01 11.82 8.30
N SER A 40 -0.07 10.60 7.78
CA SER A 40 -1.31 9.82 7.80
C SER A 40 -1.65 9.42 9.23
N PRO A 41 -2.92 9.54 9.67
CA PRO A 41 -3.31 9.10 11.00
C PRO A 41 -2.95 7.64 11.23
N LYS A 42 -2.37 7.34 12.39
CA LYS A 42 -1.94 5.98 12.75
C LYS A 42 -2.71 5.44 13.94
N THR A 43 -2.95 4.14 13.97
CA THR A 43 -3.58 3.45 15.11
C THR A 43 -2.60 2.59 15.91
N ASN A 44 -1.42 2.30 15.35
CA ASN A 44 -0.36 1.53 15.98
C ASN A 44 0.86 2.44 16.25
N SER A 45 1.61 2.14 17.31
CA SER A 45 2.81 2.92 17.67
C SER A 45 4.05 2.01 17.81
N LEU A 46 5.17 2.41 17.22
CA LEU A 46 6.48 1.81 17.43
C LEU A 46 7.41 2.82 18.10
N TYR A 47 7.71 2.62 19.38
CA TYR A 47 8.66 3.46 20.09
C TYR A 47 10.08 2.91 19.96
N ILE A 48 11.00 3.76 19.50
CA ILE A 48 12.43 3.49 19.56
C ILE A 48 12.99 4.21 20.80
N TYR A 49 13.30 3.42 21.82
CA TYR A 49 13.71 3.93 23.13
C TYR A 49 15.23 3.93 23.27
N PHE A 50 15.82 5.12 23.37
CA PHE A 50 17.25 5.35 23.61
C PHE A 50 17.48 5.98 25.00
N PRO A 51 17.75 5.19 26.05
CA PRO A 51 17.77 5.72 27.41
C PRO A 51 18.82 6.82 27.61
N SER A 52 18.44 7.91 28.28
CA SER A 52 19.39 8.97 28.68
C SER A 52 20.23 8.59 29.91
N SER A 53 19.83 7.54 30.63
CA SER A 53 20.54 6.92 31.75
C SER A 53 20.17 5.46 31.84
N SER A 54 21.00 4.63 32.48
CA SER A 54 20.68 3.20 32.67
C SER A 54 19.32 3.02 33.36
N ASP A 55 18.44 2.26 32.70
CA ASP A 55 17.06 2.03 33.08
C ASP A 55 16.84 0.58 33.48
N ALA A 56 16.72 0.34 34.79
CA ALA A 56 16.45 -0.97 35.37
C ALA A 56 14.94 -1.30 35.49
N VAL A 57 14.07 -0.42 34.99
CA VAL A 57 12.62 -0.63 34.97
C VAL A 57 12.17 -1.27 33.66
N PHE A 58 13.00 -1.22 32.62
CA PHE A 58 12.73 -1.93 31.36
C PHE A 58 12.47 -3.43 31.64
N PRO A 59 11.50 -4.07 30.96
CA PRO A 59 11.15 -5.46 31.23
C PRO A 59 12.31 -6.43 30.96
N GLU A 60 12.38 -7.47 31.79
CA GLU A 60 13.29 -8.61 31.59
C GLU A 60 12.51 -9.79 31.00
N TYR A 61 12.83 -10.15 29.77
CA TYR A 61 12.25 -11.26 29.01
C TYR A 61 13.33 -12.07 28.29
N GLY A 62 14.59 -11.91 28.67
CA GLY A 62 15.72 -12.58 28.06
C GLY A 62 15.58 -14.11 28.05
N ILE A 63 15.83 -14.68 26.88
CA ILE A 63 15.92 -16.11 26.64
C ILE A 63 17.38 -16.51 26.38
N TYR A 64 17.69 -17.81 26.48
CA TYR A 64 19.04 -18.36 26.25
C TYR A 64 20.18 -17.73 27.07
N GLY A 65 19.83 -17.09 28.20
CA GLY A 65 20.78 -16.45 29.11
C GLY A 65 21.14 -15.01 28.79
N ALA A 66 20.54 -14.40 27.76
CA ALA A 66 20.60 -12.96 27.53
C ALA A 66 19.85 -12.20 28.64
N SER A 67 20.27 -10.97 28.93
CA SER A 67 19.55 -10.06 29.82
C SER A 67 19.07 -8.84 29.03
N THR A 68 17.77 -8.58 29.07
CA THR A 68 17.19 -7.41 28.39
C THR A 68 17.13 -6.17 29.28
N SER A 69 17.29 -6.33 30.60
CA SER A 69 17.26 -5.25 31.61
C SER A 69 18.40 -5.35 32.64
N PRO A 70 19.03 -4.24 33.05
CA PRO A 70 18.75 -2.86 32.68
C PRO A 70 19.20 -2.52 31.26
N VAL A 71 18.55 -1.54 30.62
CA VAL A 71 19.04 -0.95 29.37
C VAL A 71 19.98 0.21 29.72
N PRO A 72 21.27 0.18 29.35
CA PRO A 72 22.20 1.28 29.62
C PRO A 72 21.86 2.55 28.84
N ALA A 73 22.55 3.65 29.18
CA ALA A 73 22.39 4.88 28.43
C ALA A 73 22.86 4.70 26.97
N PHE A 74 22.19 5.34 26.03
CA PHE A 74 22.64 5.38 24.65
C PHE A 74 23.69 6.50 24.47
N ASP A 75 24.96 6.13 24.39
CA ASP A 75 26.09 7.03 24.20
C ASP A 75 27.02 6.56 23.08
N VAL A 76 27.13 7.35 22.00
CA VAL A 76 28.01 7.03 20.86
C VAL A 76 29.47 6.86 21.27
N ASN A 77 29.90 7.44 22.39
CA ASN A 77 31.27 7.28 22.90
C ASN A 77 31.57 5.85 23.39
N ASP A 78 30.55 5.07 23.72
CA ASP A 78 30.68 3.65 24.08
C ASP A 78 30.85 2.76 22.84
N LEU A 79 30.53 3.28 21.64
CA LEU A 79 30.70 2.63 20.35
C LEU A 79 31.97 3.16 19.64
N ASP A 80 31.83 4.27 18.92
CA ASP A 80 32.93 5.02 18.30
C ASP A 80 32.66 6.53 18.41
N GLY A 81 33.26 7.17 19.41
CA GLY A 81 33.10 8.61 19.66
C GLY A 81 33.67 9.53 18.57
N THR A 82 34.19 8.99 17.46
CA THR A 82 34.68 9.80 16.33
C THR A 82 33.68 9.96 15.19
N ILE A 83 32.59 9.18 15.18
CA ILE A 83 31.62 9.17 14.08
C ILE A 83 30.61 10.33 14.13
N GLY A 84 30.41 10.93 15.29
CA GLY A 84 29.43 11.99 15.49
C GLY A 84 28.97 12.08 16.94
N THR A 85 27.77 12.62 17.14
CA THR A 85 27.10 12.73 18.45
C THR A 85 26.02 11.67 18.61
N SER A 86 25.63 11.36 19.86
CA SER A 86 24.52 10.43 20.12
C SER A 86 23.19 10.91 19.55
N VAL A 87 23.00 12.23 19.37
CA VAL A 87 21.79 12.77 18.72
C VAL A 87 21.80 12.42 17.24
N GLU A 88 22.90 12.72 16.54
CA GLU A 88 23.04 12.44 15.11
C GLU A 88 22.88 10.94 14.80
N LEU A 89 23.39 10.05 15.66
CA LEU A 89 23.22 8.60 15.47
C LEU A 89 21.77 8.17 15.72
N ARG A 90 21.10 8.69 16.76
CA ARG A 90 19.68 8.37 17.02
C ARG A 90 18.78 8.87 15.91
N ASP A 91 18.95 10.10 15.46
CA ASP A 91 18.15 10.71 14.41
C ASP A 91 18.22 9.86 13.12
N LEU A 92 19.42 9.37 12.74
CA LEU A 92 19.58 8.51 11.56
C LEU A 92 18.99 7.11 11.75
N ILE A 93 19.16 6.50 12.94
CA ILE A 93 18.50 5.22 13.25
C ILE A 93 16.98 5.38 13.15
N PHE A 94 16.44 6.46 13.71
CA PHE A 94 15.02 6.78 13.67
C PHE A 94 14.53 6.96 12.23
N ASP A 95 15.23 7.75 11.42
CA ASP A 95 14.87 7.99 10.02
C ASP A 95 14.83 6.69 9.20
N MET A 96 15.75 5.75 9.45
CA MET A 96 15.76 4.44 8.78
C MET A 96 14.57 3.56 9.19
N VAL A 97 14.28 3.46 10.48
CA VAL A 97 13.13 2.65 10.93
C VAL A 97 11.81 3.28 10.49
N VAL A 98 11.74 4.62 10.41
CA VAL A 98 10.60 5.30 9.77
C VAL A 98 10.48 4.87 8.30
N GLU A 99 11.59 4.79 7.58
CA GLU A 99 11.65 4.33 6.19
C GLU A 99 11.07 2.94 5.98
N ASP A 100 11.51 1.98 6.78
CA ASP A 100 11.07 0.59 6.70
C ASP A 100 9.55 0.44 6.92
N TYR A 101 8.98 1.27 7.80
CA TYR A 101 7.60 1.12 8.25
C TYR A 101 6.61 2.12 7.64
N CYS A 102 7.04 3.10 6.86
CA CYS A 102 6.15 4.20 6.47
C CYS A 102 5.07 3.84 5.46
N GLU A 103 5.06 2.65 4.87
CA GLU A 103 3.92 2.19 4.06
C GLU A 103 2.79 1.61 4.94
N PHE A 104 3.09 1.24 6.18
CA PHE A 104 2.14 0.62 7.11
C PHE A 104 1.50 1.64 8.07
N ASN A 105 0.34 1.29 8.60
CA ASN A 105 -0.39 2.06 9.59
C ASN A 105 0.25 1.95 10.99
N VAL A 106 1.49 2.43 11.12
CA VAL A 106 2.24 2.56 12.38
C VAL A 106 2.91 3.93 12.47
N ASP A 107 2.92 4.52 13.67
CA ASP A 107 3.65 5.75 14.00
C ASP A 107 4.96 5.40 14.70
N VAL A 108 6.09 5.74 14.09
CA VAL A 108 7.41 5.50 14.68
C VAL A 108 7.79 6.72 15.52
N ILE A 109 8.14 6.49 16.79
CA ILE A 109 8.34 7.54 17.78
C ILE A 109 9.68 7.36 18.49
N GLU A 110 10.58 8.35 18.40
CA GLU A 110 11.79 8.37 19.22
C GLU A 110 11.48 8.77 20.68
N ALA A 111 12.06 8.06 21.63
CA ALA A 111 11.98 8.39 23.04
C ALA A 111 13.35 8.29 23.75
N THR A 112 13.62 9.21 24.69
CA THR A 112 14.83 9.17 25.55
C THR A 112 14.55 8.85 27.02
N SER A 113 13.28 8.57 27.32
CA SER A 113 12.76 8.08 28.59
C SER A 113 11.76 6.97 28.29
N LEU A 114 11.68 5.95 29.15
CA LEU A 114 10.78 4.81 28.95
C LEU A 114 9.37 5.28 28.59
N PRO A 115 8.87 4.93 27.39
CA PRO A 115 7.51 5.28 26.97
C PRO A 115 6.46 4.71 27.92
N SER A 116 5.32 5.39 27.98
CA SER A 116 4.11 4.92 28.68
C SER A 116 2.91 5.12 27.76
N PRO A 117 2.83 4.35 26.66
CA PRO A 117 1.76 4.44 25.68
C PRO A 117 0.38 4.20 26.29
N THR A 118 -0.64 4.72 25.62
CA THR A 118 -2.06 4.58 25.99
C THR A 118 -2.93 4.00 24.88
N GLU A 119 -2.34 3.83 23.71
CA GLU A 119 -2.89 3.20 22.52
C GLU A 119 -3.06 1.70 22.77
N ASP A 120 -3.96 1.05 22.02
CA ASP A 120 -4.28 -0.37 22.23
C ASP A 120 -3.16 -1.30 21.75
N ARG A 121 -2.54 -0.98 20.59
CA ARG A 121 -1.39 -1.70 20.02
C ARG A 121 -0.14 -0.80 19.98
N TRP A 122 0.93 -1.23 20.63
CA TRP A 122 2.21 -0.52 20.64
C TRP A 122 3.38 -1.46 20.83
N GLN A 123 4.57 -1.02 20.43
CA GLN A 123 5.82 -1.71 20.73
C GLN A 123 6.88 -0.76 21.27
N ILE A 124 7.79 -1.24 22.10
CA ILE A 124 8.95 -0.47 22.57
C ILE A 124 10.22 -1.27 22.30
N VAL A 125 10.99 -0.87 21.30
CA VAL A 125 12.33 -1.41 21.04
C VAL A 125 13.37 -0.53 21.72
N ALA A 126 14.04 -1.08 22.74
CA ALA A 126 15.07 -0.36 23.48
C ALA A 126 16.46 -0.62 22.92
N VAL A 127 17.19 0.46 22.65
CA VAL A 127 18.53 0.41 22.07
C VAL A 127 19.55 0.88 23.12
N GLY A 128 20.42 -0.04 23.54
CA GLY A 128 21.52 0.20 24.46
C GLY A 128 22.87 0.11 23.75
N THR A 129 23.90 0.76 24.29
CA THR A 129 25.28 0.73 23.73
C THR A 129 26.19 -0.33 24.35
N ASP A 130 25.60 -1.21 25.15
CA ASP A 130 26.20 -2.42 25.68
C ASP A 130 26.13 -3.59 24.69
N SER A 131 26.86 -4.65 25.03
CA SER A 131 26.90 -5.90 24.31
C SER A 131 26.25 -7.02 25.10
N GLU A 132 25.72 -8.01 24.39
CA GLU A 132 25.20 -9.24 24.98
C GLU A 132 25.71 -10.46 24.23
N THR A 133 25.83 -11.58 24.95
CA THR A 133 26.23 -12.85 24.36
C THR A 133 25.28 -13.96 24.77
N VAL A 134 24.91 -14.79 23.81
CA VAL A 134 24.07 -15.98 24.03
C VAL A 134 24.91 -17.23 23.82
N THR A 135 24.59 -18.28 24.57
CA THR A 135 25.21 -19.60 24.36
C THR A 135 24.21 -20.55 23.74
N ILE A 136 24.49 -20.96 22.51
CA ILE A 136 23.69 -21.90 21.73
C ILE A 136 24.58 -23.11 21.44
N ASP A 137 24.14 -24.31 21.80
CA ASP A 137 24.90 -25.55 21.58
C ASP A 137 26.38 -25.46 22.00
N PHE A 138 26.62 -24.89 23.18
CA PHE A 138 27.95 -24.66 23.78
C PHE A 138 28.86 -23.69 23.01
N THR A 139 28.33 -23.00 21.99
CA THR A 139 29.02 -21.95 21.24
C THR A 139 28.49 -20.59 21.66
N LEU A 140 29.41 -19.65 21.89
CA LEU A 140 29.08 -18.29 22.28
C LEU A 140 28.90 -17.44 21.02
N TYR A 141 27.75 -16.76 20.93
CA TYR A 141 27.43 -15.82 19.86
C TYR A 141 27.15 -14.43 20.46
N TYR A 142 27.42 -13.38 19.68
CA TYR A 142 26.96 -12.03 20.02
C TYR A 142 25.48 -11.92 19.68
N ALA A 143 24.68 -11.46 20.63
CA ALA A 143 23.27 -11.15 20.38
C ALA A 143 23.17 -9.70 19.94
N PHE A 144 22.57 -9.47 18.77
CA PHE A 144 22.40 -8.13 18.21
C PHE A 144 21.05 -7.52 18.59
N GLY A 145 20.01 -8.35 18.63
CA GLY A 145 18.72 -7.98 19.19
C GLY A 145 17.93 -9.20 19.67
N LEU A 146 16.81 -8.90 20.34
CA LEU A 146 15.84 -9.86 20.82
C LEU A 146 14.48 -9.17 21.00
N ALA A 147 13.50 -9.57 20.20
CA ALA A 147 12.08 -9.35 20.43
C ALA A 147 11.55 -10.15 21.64
N GLN A 148 10.53 -9.62 22.32
CA GLN A 148 9.89 -10.30 23.45
C GLN A 148 9.10 -11.52 22.98
N ASP A 149 8.39 -11.38 21.87
CA ASP A 149 7.65 -12.45 21.24
C ASP A 149 7.64 -12.30 19.72
N VAL A 150 7.03 -13.28 19.04
CA VAL A 150 6.63 -13.15 17.65
C VAL A 150 5.10 -13.18 17.61
N ASP A 151 4.46 -12.03 17.39
CA ASP A 151 3.00 -11.77 17.44
C ASP A 151 2.21 -12.48 16.32
N ILE A 152 2.45 -13.77 16.11
CA ILE A 152 1.64 -14.57 15.20
C ILE A 152 0.42 -15.04 15.96
N GLY A 153 -0.71 -14.38 15.77
CA GLY A 153 -1.98 -14.81 16.36
C GLY A 153 -2.01 -14.78 17.90
N ASP A 154 -1.14 -14.01 18.52
CA ASP A 154 -1.22 -13.74 19.94
C ASP A 154 -2.26 -12.63 20.22
N ALA A 155 -2.76 -12.61 21.46
CA ALA A 155 -3.81 -11.68 21.87
C ALA A 155 -3.26 -10.45 22.59
N ASP A 156 -1.95 -10.42 22.84
CA ASP A 156 -1.26 -9.22 23.29
C ASP A 156 -0.87 -8.41 22.07
N ALA A 157 -0.88 -7.09 22.21
CA ALA A 157 -0.52 -6.19 21.11
C ALA A 157 0.56 -5.20 21.60
N GLN A 158 1.28 -5.61 22.66
CA GLN A 158 2.05 -4.74 23.54
C GLN A 158 3.38 -5.40 23.86
N ASP A 159 4.35 -5.17 22.98
CA ASP A 159 5.59 -5.92 23.02
C ASP A 159 6.81 -5.05 23.17
N TYR A 160 7.86 -5.69 23.65
CA TYR A 160 9.15 -5.06 23.86
C TYR A 160 10.18 -5.69 22.93
N GLY A 161 11.16 -4.91 22.53
CA GLY A 161 12.35 -5.41 21.82
C GLY A 161 13.60 -4.84 22.44
N ARG A 162 14.73 -5.50 22.21
CA ARG A 162 16.04 -5.09 22.72
C ARG A 162 17.07 -5.15 21.60
N VAL A 163 17.87 -4.09 21.45
CA VAL A 163 19.01 -4.04 20.51
C VAL A 163 20.28 -3.66 21.24
N TRP A 164 21.31 -4.52 21.20
CA TRP A 164 22.61 -4.34 21.86
C TRP A 164 23.63 -3.79 20.86
N ALA A 165 23.72 -2.47 20.73
CA ALA A 165 24.59 -1.85 19.75
C ALA A 165 26.09 -2.14 19.98
N GLY A 166 26.50 -2.38 21.23
CA GLY A 166 27.88 -2.75 21.57
C GLY A 166 28.29 -4.12 21.00
N SER A 167 27.33 -5.02 20.77
CA SER A 167 27.61 -6.33 20.15
C SER A 167 28.20 -6.18 18.74
N PHE A 168 27.84 -5.13 18.01
CA PHE A 168 28.43 -4.82 16.70
C PHE A 168 29.87 -4.31 16.81
N LEU A 169 30.20 -3.55 17.85
CA LEU A 169 31.57 -3.15 18.13
C LEU A 169 32.44 -4.38 18.40
N ASP A 170 31.96 -5.29 19.23
CA ASP A 170 32.69 -6.49 19.61
C ASP A 170 32.87 -7.46 18.43
N ALA A 171 31.85 -7.59 17.57
CA ALA A 171 31.87 -8.46 16.41
C ALA A 171 32.64 -7.86 15.22
N PHE A 172 32.47 -6.56 14.94
CA PHE A 172 32.86 -5.93 13.67
C PHE A 172 33.66 -4.63 13.83
N GLY A 173 34.08 -4.26 15.05
CA GLY A 173 34.94 -3.11 15.32
C GLY A 173 36.44 -3.40 15.24
N GLY A 174 36.82 -4.64 14.93
CA GLY A 174 38.21 -5.09 14.81
C GLY A 174 38.95 -4.54 13.58
N ALA A 175 40.28 -4.61 13.58
CA ALA A 175 41.08 -4.11 12.46
C ALA A 175 40.76 -4.84 11.14
N GLY A 176 40.24 -4.11 10.16
CA GLY A 176 39.83 -4.66 8.85
C GLY A 176 38.39 -5.14 8.77
N GLU A 177 37.60 -4.93 9.82
CA GLU A 177 36.17 -5.22 9.86
C GLU A 177 35.31 -4.00 9.49
N ALA A 178 34.03 -4.25 9.26
CA ALA A 178 33.07 -3.32 8.65
C ALA A 178 32.81 -2.01 9.42
N LEU A 179 33.11 -1.98 10.72
CA LEU A 179 32.89 -0.81 11.60
C LEU A 179 34.21 -0.30 12.20
N ASN A 180 35.31 -0.40 11.45
CA ASN A 180 36.64 0.03 11.92
C ASN A 180 37.32 1.05 11.01
N GLY A 181 38.08 1.97 11.62
CA GLY A 181 38.98 2.86 10.91
C GLY A 181 38.22 3.84 10.01
N ALA A 182 38.48 3.80 8.69
CA ALA A 182 37.83 4.70 7.74
C ALA A 182 36.38 4.28 7.43
N ASP A 183 36.04 3.01 7.68
CA ASP A 183 34.70 2.44 7.43
C ASP A 183 33.80 2.55 8.67
N SER A 184 34.33 3.00 9.81
CA SER A 184 33.52 3.38 10.97
C SER A 184 32.93 4.77 10.73
N THR A 185 31.79 4.83 10.02
CA THR A 185 31.08 6.09 9.75
C THR A 185 29.73 6.11 10.45
N LEU A 186 29.20 7.31 10.64
CA LEU A 186 27.90 7.51 11.27
C LEU A 186 26.80 6.71 10.56
N GLU A 187 26.80 6.74 9.23
CA GLU A 187 25.82 6.06 8.40
C GLU A 187 25.90 4.54 8.57
N ARG A 188 27.10 3.96 8.56
CA ARG A 188 27.27 2.50 8.69
C ARG A 188 26.84 1.99 10.06
N TRP A 189 27.11 2.76 11.11
CA TRP A 189 26.59 2.47 12.46
C TRP A 189 25.07 2.62 12.54
N ALA A 190 24.51 3.67 11.92
CA ALA A 190 23.06 3.86 11.86
C ALA A 190 22.38 2.73 11.10
N THR A 191 22.91 2.31 9.95
CA THR A 191 22.43 1.17 9.17
C THR A 191 22.38 -0.08 10.03
N THR A 192 23.49 -0.50 10.62
CA THR A 192 23.51 -1.74 11.42
C THR A 192 22.52 -1.73 12.59
N ILE A 193 22.39 -0.60 13.30
CA ILE A 193 21.50 -0.49 14.47
C ILE A 193 20.03 -0.32 14.06
N GLY A 194 19.74 0.52 13.06
CA GLY A 194 18.38 0.79 12.56
C GLY A 194 17.75 -0.45 11.95
N GLU A 195 18.48 -1.12 11.07
CA GLU A 195 18.09 -2.38 10.45
C GLU A 195 17.76 -3.49 11.46
N THR A 196 18.55 -3.57 12.53
CA THR A 196 18.27 -4.51 13.62
C THR A 196 17.10 -4.05 14.47
N THR A 197 16.92 -2.74 14.66
CA THR A 197 15.76 -2.18 15.37
C THR A 197 14.46 -2.48 14.63
N ALA A 198 14.44 -2.30 13.31
CA ALA A 198 13.30 -2.67 12.46
C ALA A 198 13.05 -4.17 12.45
N HIS A 199 14.12 -4.99 12.43
CA HIS A 199 14.03 -6.44 12.54
C HIS A 199 13.33 -6.91 13.83
N GLU A 200 13.77 -6.40 15.00
CA GLU A 200 13.15 -6.78 16.27
C GLU A 200 11.71 -6.27 16.40
N ALA A 201 11.41 -5.09 15.85
CA ALA A 201 10.02 -4.62 15.74
C ALA A 201 9.19 -5.54 14.83
N GLY A 202 9.80 -6.03 13.74
CA GLY A 202 9.19 -6.95 12.78
C GLY A 202 8.70 -8.23 13.45
N HIS A 203 9.51 -8.82 14.33
CA HIS A 203 9.11 -9.97 15.13
C HIS A 203 7.85 -9.71 15.95
N ASN A 204 7.84 -8.63 16.73
CA ASN A 204 6.67 -8.21 17.49
C ASN A 204 5.48 -7.79 16.58
N TYR A 205 5.65 -7.69 15.25
CA TYR A 205 4.54 -7.53 14.30
C TYR A 205 4.25 -8.82 13.53
N GLY A 206 4.69 -9.96 14.07
CA GLY A 206 4.40 -11.30 13.58
C GLY A 206 5.33 -11.80 12.48
N LEU A 207 6.46 -11.12 12.20
CA LEU A 207 7.45 -11.60 11.23
C LEU A 207 8.39 -12.64 11.83
N ARG A 208 8.89 -13.52 10.98
CA ARG A 208 9.91 -14.51 11.28
C ARG A 208 11.12 -14.34 10.40
N HIS A 209 12.20 -15.02 10.76
CA HIS A 209 13.40 -15.06 9.94
C HIS A 209 13.17 -15.68 8.56
N GLU A 210 12.34 -16.73 8.47
CA GLU A 210 12.04 -17.41 7.20
C GLU A 210 11.21 -16.55 6.25
N ASP A 211 10.52 -15.53 6.78
CA ASP A 211 9.79 -14.58 5.94
C ASP A 211 10.75 -13.71 5.11
N ALA A 212 12.06 -13.73 5.41
CA ALA A 212 13.09 -13.12 4.58
C ALA A 212 13.37 -13.90 3.27
N ASP A 213 12.88 -15.12 3.11
CA ASP A 213 13.16 -15.90 1.91
C ASP A 213 12.47 -15.30 0.68
N PRO A 214 13.21 -15.05 -0.42
CA PRO A 214 12.66 -14.39 -1.59
C PRO A 214 11.72 -15.29 -2.37
N ILE A 215 10.64 -14.70 -2.87
CA ILE A 215 9.75 -15.36 -3.82
C ILE A 215 10.22 -15.15 -5.28
N PRO A 216 9.73 -15.91 -6.26
CA PRO A 216 10.21 -15.80 -7.65
C PRO A 216 10.05 -14.40 -8.25
N GLY A 217 11.17 -13.72 -8.50
CA GLY A 217 11.22 -12.38 -9.08
C GLY A 217 11.84 -11.35 -8.13
N GLU A 218 11.70 -11.58 -6.84
CA GLU A 218 12.29 -10.79 -5.77
C GLU A 218 13.83 -10.88 -5.77
N ASP A 219 14.48 -9.89 -5.16
CA ASP A 219 15.92 -9.87 -4.97
C ASP A 219 16.36 -10.77 -3.81
N THR A 220 17.63 -10.69 -3.42
CA THR A 220 18.24 -11.73 -2.58
C THR A 220 17.94 -11.52 -1.10
N THR A 221 17.79 -12.61 -0.33
CA THR A 221 17.57 -12.62 1.13
C THR A 221 18.42 -11.62 1.92
N ILE A 222 19.69 -11.37 1.54
CA ILE A 222 20.57 -10.44 2.26
C ILE A 222 20.07 -8.98 2.24
N ASN A 223 19.23 -8.63 1.27
CA ASN A 223 18.58 -7.33 1.15
C ASN A 223 17.29 -7.24 1.98
N HIS A 224 16.93 -8.31 2.71
CA HIS A 224 15.68 -8.37 3.46
C HIS A 224 15.92 -8.16 4.96
N ILE A 225 15.07 -7.36 5.60
CA ILE A 225 15.20 -6.97 7.02
C ILE A 225 15.25 -8.19 7.94
N MET A 226 14.41 -9.20 7.68
CA MET A 226 14.31 -10.41 8.52
C MET A 226 15.46 -11.41 8.34
N ALA A 227 16.44 -11.14 7.48
CA ALA A 227 17.60 -12.01 7.30
C ALA A 227 18.51 -12.07 8.55
N THR A 228 19.11 -13.24 8.80
CA THR A 228 19.86 -13.55 10.03
C THR A 228 21.38 -13.69 9.82
N GLY A 229 22.12 -13.92 10.92
CA GLY A 229 23.59 -14.00 10.92
C GLY A 229 24.18 -15.11 10.04
N ASP A 230 23.40 -16.13 9.70
CA ASP A 230 23.80 -17.25 8.85
C ASP A 230 23.99 -16.79 7.39
N THR A 231 23.27 -15.74 7.01
CA THR A 231 23.23 -15.19 5.65
C THR A 231 23.91 -13.82 5.55
N LEU A 232 24.04 -13.09 6.67
CA LEU A 232 24.60 -11.73 6.71
C LEU A 232 26.03 -11.67 7.26
N THR A 233 26.94 -11.06 6.49
CA THR A 233 28.25 -10.64 6.99
C THR A 233 28.18 -9.30 7.73
N GLY A 234 29.26 -8.93 8.42
CA GLY A 234 29.38 -7.59 9.01
C GLY A 234 29.32 -6.47 7.98
N GLU A 235 29.78 -6.74 6.74
CA GLU A 235 29.67 -5.75 5.65
C GLU A 235 28.23 -5.60 5.18
N ASP A 236 27.49 -6.70 5.03
CA ASP A 236 26.08 -6.66 4.63
C ASP A 236 25.27 -5.84 5.65
N ARG A 237 25.49 -6.08 6.95
CA ARG A 237 24.84 -5.34 8.05
C ARG A 237 25.18 -3.85 8.09
N ALA A 238 26.36 -3.46 7.63
CA ALA A 238 26.87 -2.09 7.74
C ALA A 238 26.66 -1.28 6.46
N SER A 239 26.28 -1.90 5.35
CA SER A 239 26.26 -1.23 4.04
C SER A 239 24.97 -1.38 3.25
N LEU A 240 24.14 -2.38 3.57
CA LEU A 240 22.87 -2.60 2.88
C LEU A 240 21.77 -1.86 3.62
N ASP A 241 21.11 -0.98 2.88
CA ASP A 241 19.79 -0.45 3.19
C ASP A 241 18.78 -1.52 2.72
N ARG A 242 18.27 -2.29 3.68
CA ARG A 242 17.45 -3.47 3.41
C ARG A 242 15.99 -3.05 3.38
N HIS A 243 15.12 -3.93 2.90
CA HIS A 243 13.68 -3.70 2.90
C HIS A 243 12.94 -4.94 3.39
N PHE A 244 11.66 -4.81 3.71
CA PHE A 244 10.84 -6.00 3.92
C PHE A 244 10.73 -6.78 2.60
N SER A 245 10.85 -8.10 2.70
CA SER A 245 10.54 -8.99 1.59
C SER A 245 9.07 -8.86 1.19
N ASP A 246 8.69 -9.37 0.02
CA ASP A 246 7.30 -9.47 -0.43
C ASP A 246 6.48 -10.20 0.65
N THR A 247 6.94 -11.36 1.13
CA THR A 247 6.24 -12.12 2.19
C THR A 247 6.12 -11.32 3.49
N SER A 248 7.20 -10.68 3.95
CA SER A 248 7.17 -9.84 5.17
C SER A 248 6.18 -8.68 5.00
N TYR A 249 6.16 -8.03 3.84
CA TYR A 249 5.26 -6.93 3.56
C TYR A 249 3.79 -7.39 3.56
N GLU A 250 3.48 -8.55 2.98
CA GLU A 250 2.12 -9.10 2.98
C GLU A 250 1.62 -9.40 4.40
N ILE A 251 2.49 -9.92 5.27
CA ILE A 251 2.17 -10.17 6.69
C ILE A 251 1.99 -8.86 7.46
N LEU A 252 2.91 -7.91 7.31
CA LEU A 252 2.81 -6.60 7.97
C LEU A 252 1.57 -5.83 7.51
N ALA A 253 1.22 -5.89 6.22
CA ALA A 253 0.03 -5.24 5.71
C ALA A 253 -1.25 -5.78 6.37
N TYR A 254 -1.31 -7.09 6.63
CA TYR A 254 -2.42 -7.70 7.35
C TYR A 254 -2.42 -7.33 8.84
N ASN A 255 -1.26 -7.37 9.51
CA ASN A 255 -1.16 -7.15 10.96
C ASN A 255 -1.24 -5.68 11.38
N LEU A 256 -0.71 -4.77 10.56
CA LEU A 256 -0.63 -3.33 10.86
C LEU A 256 -1.67 -2.51 10.10
N GLY A 257 -2.10 -2.97 8.92
CA GLY A 257 -2.80 -2.14 7.94
C GLY A 257 -1.84 -1.27 7.12
N LEU A 258 -2.38 -0.60 6.09
CA LEU A 258 -1.65 0.19 5.10
C LEU A 258 -2.05 1.67 5.17
N ASN A 259 -1.15 2.58 4.75
CA ASN A 259 -1.46 4.02 4.72
C ASN A 259 -2.13 4.49 3.43
N VAL A 260 -1.90 3.79 2.33
CA VAL A 260 -2.54 4.11 1.05
C VAL A 260 -3.51 3.00 0.74
N GLU A 261 -4.78 3.37 0.75
CA GLU A 261 -5.85 2.47 0.39
C GLU A 261 -6.14 2.56 -1.11
N THR A 262 -6.00 3.73 -1.75
CA THR A 262 -6.25 3.90 -3.19
C THR A 262 -5.25 4.80 -3.93
N LEU A 263 -4.85 4.38 -5.14
CA LEU A 263 -4.08 5.16 -6.11
C LEU A 263 -4.77 5.13 -7.47
N HIS A 264 -4.89 6.29 -8.09
CA HIS A 264 -5.57 6.43 -9.37
C HIS A 264 -4.72 7.18 -10.38
N ASN A 265 -4.49 6.55 -11.52
CA ASN A 265 -3.87 7.14 -12.69
C ASN A 265 -4.83 7.03 -13.88
N TRP A 266 -4.79 8.04 -14.74
CA TRP A 266 -5.62 8.12 -15.93
C TRP A 266 -4.85 8.64 -17.12
N ASP A 267 -5.17 8.07 -18.26
CA ASP A 267 -4.84 8.64 -19.55
C ASP A 267 -6.07 9.26 -20.20
N PHE A 268 -5.97 10.53 -20.58
CA PHE A 268 -6.98 11.23 -21.35
C PHE A 268 -6.40 11.78 -22.66
N ILE A 269 -7.26 11.97 -23.66
CA ILE A 269 -6.94 12.75 -24.85
C ILE A 269 -7.71 14.06 -24.76
N ASN A 270 -7.07 15.21 -25.00
CA ASN A 270 -7.79 16.48 -25.16
C ASN A 270 -8.66 16.40 -26.43
N PRO A 271 -10.00 16.29 -26.34
CA PRO A 271 -10.86 16.08 -27.49
C PRO A 271 -11.26 17.39 -28.18
N ASN A 272 -10.85 18.54 -27.66
CA ASN A 272 -11.20 19.86 -28.17
C ASN A 272 -10.27 20.29 -29.29
N ASP A 273 -10.68 21.32 -30.05
CA ASP A 273 -9.84 22.02 -31.02
C ASP A 273 -9.07 23.21 -30.41
N GLU A 274 -9.14 23.34 -29.09
CA GLU A 274 -8.48 24.37 -28.28
C GLU A 274 -7.51 23.76 -27.25
N ASP A 275 -6.53 24.56 -26.84
CA ASP A 275 -5.55 24.22 -25.82
C ASP A 275 -6.22 24.09 -24.45
N ALA A 276 -6.00 22.97 -23.77
CA ALA A 276 -6.42 22.78 -22.39
C ALA A 276 -5.32 23.23 -21.42
N HIS A 277 -5.67 24.07 -20.46
CA HIS A 277 -4.77 24.64 -19.46
C HIS A 277 -4.95 24.04 -18.07
N ALA A 278 -6.03 23.28 -17.84
CA ALA A 278 -6.25 22.55 -16.61
C ALA A 278 -7.22 21.37 -16.84
N LEU A 279 -7.26 20.46 -15.87
CA LEU A 279 -8.21 19.34 -15.79
C LEU A 279 -8.93 19.39 -14.42
N ARG A 280 -10.24 19.20 -14.45
CA ARG A 280 -11.09 19.15 -13.25
C ARG A 280 -11.87 17.85 -13.20
N PHE A 281 -11.94 17.25 -12.02
CA PHE A 281 -12.80 16.11 -11.71
C PHE A 281 -13.91 16.50 -10.75
N LYS A 282 -15.09 15.95 -10.97
CA LYS A 282 -16.14 15.86 -9.96
C LYS A 282 -16.12 14.45 -9.36
N ILE A 283 -15.94 14.38 -8.06
CA ILE A 283 -15.78 13.14 -7.30
C ILE A 283 -16.91 13.05 -6.27
N LEU A 284 -17.49 11.87 -6.11
CA LEU A 284 -18.39 11.55 -5.00
C LEU A 284 -17.66 10.62 -4.04
N SER A 285 -17.87 10.84 -2.75
CA SER A 285 -17.43 9.97 -1.67
C SER A 285 -18.38 10.12 -0.48
N GLU A 286 -18.49 9.09 0.34
CA GLU A 286 -19.23 9.16 1.61
C GLU A 286 -18.46 9.94 2.67
N ALA A 287 -17.13 10.02 2.54
CA ALA A 287 -16.27 10.70 3.49
C ALA A 287 -16.61 12.18 3.64
N ASP A 288 -16.41 12.68 4.86
CA ASP A 288 -16.65 14.08 5.17
C ASP A 288 -15.58 15.02 4.61
N SER A 289 -14.38 14.50 4.34
CA SER A 289 -13.27 15.22 3.70
C SER A 289 -12.39 14.25 2.93
N LEU A 290 -11.93 14.67 1.75
CA LEU A 290 -10.90 13.97 0.99
C LEU A 290 -9.60 14.76 1.02
N SER A 291 -8.50 14.04 1.17
CA SER A 291 -7.15 14.58 1.06
C SER A 291 -6.38 13.85 -0.03
N ILE A 292 -5.56 14.60 -0.75
CA ILE A 292 -4.62 14.03 -1.72
C ILE A 292 -3.31 13.84 -0.99
N GLY A 293 -2.92 12.58 -0.78
CA GLY A 293 -1.62 12.26 -0.19
C GLY A 293 -0.51 12.43 -1.22
N TRP A 294 -0.73 11.87 -2.41
CA TRP A 294 0.24 11.80 -3.49
C TRP A 294 -0.43 12.05 -4.83
N TYR A 295 0.39 12.28 -5.86
CA TYR A 295 -0.06 12.52 -7.21
C TYR A 295 1.10 12.39 -8.18
N TYR A 296 0.75 12.05 -9.42
CA TYR A 296 1.70 11.82 -10.49
C TYR A 296 2.51 13.08 -10.84
N GLN A 297 3.83 12.93 -10.87
CA GLN A 297 4.82 13.96 -11.18
C GLN A 297 5.55 13.68 -12.49
N GLY A 298 5.33 12.56 -13.15
CA GLY A 298 6.10 12.21 -14.32
C GLY A 298 5.86 13.14 -15.52
N ILE A 299 6.70 12.93 -16.53
CA ILE A 299 6.88 13.79 -17.70
C ILE A 299 5.71 13.79 -18.72
N TRP A 300 4.65 13.03 -18.41
CA TRP A 300 3.45 12.88 -19.24
C TRP A 300 2.26 13.74 -18.77
N SER A 301 2.42 14.50 -17.68
CA SER A 301 1.44 15.47 -17.19
C SER A 301 1.89 16.91 -17.44
N PRO A 302 1.03 17.80 -18.01
CA PRO A 302 1.29 19.23 -18.04
C PRO A 302 1.12 19.91 -16.67
N TRP A 303 0.51 19.24 -15.71
CA TRP A 303 0.06 19.83 -14.45
C TRP A 303 0.64 19.13 -13.22
N THR A 304 0.73 19.87 -12.12
CA THR A 304 1.20 19.40 -10.82
C THR A 304 0.37 20.03 -9.70
N GLY A 305 0.64 19.67 -8.44
CA GLY A 305 -0.01 20.24 -7.26
C GLY A 305 -1.55 20.23 -7.34
N PRO A 306 -2.19 19.05 -7.48
CA PRO A 306 -3.63 18.96 -7.52
C PRO A 306 -4.24 19.47 -6.20
N THR A 307 -5.47 19.98 -6.27
CA THR A 307 -6.21 20.48 -5.11
C THR A 307 -7.53 19.75 -4.97
N MET A 308 -7.92 19.42 -3.74
CA MET A 308 -9.22 18.79 -3.41
C MET A 308 -10.09 19.76 -2.63
N THR A 309 -11.34 19.96 -3.06
CA THR A 309 -12.30 20.88 -2.41
C THR A 309 -13.67 20.22 -2.28
N LYS A 310 -14.21 20.16 -1.05
CA LYS A 310 -15.61 19.76 -0.82
C LYS A 310 -16.56 20.86 -1.31
N LEU A 311 -17.49 20.50 -2.18
CA LEU A 311 -18.56 21.38 -2.66
C LEU A 311 -19.77 21.32 -1.72
N PRO A 312 -20.60 22.38 -1.66
CA PRO A 312 -21.81 22.36 -0.85
C PRO A 312 -22.88 21.45 -1.45
N GLY A 313 -23.49 20.62 -0.60
CA GLY A 313 -24.60 19.73 -0.97
C GLY A 313 -24.17 18.27 -1.07
N THR A 314 -25.12 17.42 -1.45
CA THR A 314 -24.92 15.99 -1.70
C THR A 314 -25.52 15.61 -3.05
N GLU A 315 -25.05 14.51 -3.61
CA GLU A 315 -25.57 13.91 -4.84
C GLU A 315 -26.07 12.49 -4.56
N VAL A 316 -27.21 12.13 -5.14
CA VAL A 316 -27.71 10.75 -5.04
C VAL A 316 -27.18 9.97 -6.23
N PHE A 317 -26.43 8.91 -5.96
CA PHE A 317 -25.92 7.99 -6.96
C PHE A 317 -26.32 6.56 -6.58
N GLN A 318 -26.96 5.85 -7.51
CA GLN A 318 -27.49 4.48 -7.32
C GLN A 318 -28.39 4.24 -6.09
N GLY A 319 -28.91 5.30 -5.47
CA GLY A 319 -29.79 5.22 -4.30
C GLY A 319 -29.18 5.79 -3.04
N ASP A 320 -27.85 5.94 -3.02
CA ASP A 320 -27.09 6.43 -1.87
C ASP A 320 -26.70 7.89 -2.05
N SER A 321 -26.52 8.59 -0.94
CA SER A 321 -26.25 10.03 -0.92
C SER A 321 -24.79 10.29 -0.57
N TYR A 322 -24.06 10.88 -1.52
CA TYR A 322 -22.63 11.14 -1.39
C TYR A 322 -22.32 12.62 -1.22
N ASN A 323 -21.23 12.92 -0.51
CA ASN A 323 -20.60 14.24 -0.54
C ASN A 323 -19.97 14.48 -1.92
N VAL A 324 -20.00 15.73 -2.38
CA VAL A 324 -19.43 16.11 -3.68
C VAL A 324 -18.11 16.83 -3.47
N PHE A 325 -17.09 16.38 -4.19
CA PHE A 325 -15.75 16.93 -4.18
C PHE A 325 -15.33 17.37 -5.60
N GLN A 326 -14.48 18.38 -5.65
CA GLN A 326 -13.85 18.85 -6.87
C GLN A 326 -12.33 18.70 -6.73
N CYS A 327 -11.73 17.96 -7.65
CA CYS A 327 -10.28 17.90 -7.80
C CYS A 327 -9.85 18.75 -9.00
N ASN A 328 -8.89 19.66 -8.83
CA ASN A 328 -8.34 20.47 -9.93
C ASN A 328 -6.84 20.21 -10.11
N LEU A 329 -6.41 20.01 -11.37
CA LEU A 329 -5.03 20.02 -11.82
C LEU A 329 -4.81 21.22 -12.75
N GLU A 330 -4.20 22.28 -12.22
CA GLU A 330 -4.07 23.56 -12.92
C GLU A 330 -2.66 24.18 -12.80
N THR A 331 -1.84 23.72 -11.85
CA THR A 331 -0.49 24.28 -11.69
C THR A 331 0.40 23.82 -12.83
N ALA A 332 0.81 24.76 -13.69
CA ALA A 332 1.64 24.48 -14.85
C ALA A 332 2.99 23.85 -14.48
N LYS A 333 3.40 22.84 -15.25
CA LYS A 333 4.70 22.18 -15.16
C LYS A 333 5.25 21.89 -16.57
N SER A 334 6.56 21.77 -16.68
CA SER A 334 7.21 21.27 -17.90
C SER A 334 6.98 19.78 -18.09
N TRP A 335 6.72 19.40 -19.34
CA TRP A 335 6.37 18.05 -19.75
C TRP A 335 6.76 17.81 -21.21
N THR A 336 6.52 16.62 -21.76
CA THR A 336 7.13 16.23 -23.04
C THR A 336 6.28 16.43 -24.27
N ALA A 337 4.96 16.55 -24.15
CA ALA A 337 4.06 16.56 -25.30
C ALA A 337 3.45 17.94 -25.64
N GLY A 338 3.90 19.02 -24.99
CA GLY A 338 3.42 20.37 -25.27
C GLY A 338 4.18 21.46 -24.51
N PRO A 339 3.75 22.73 -24.63
CA PRO A 339 4.23 23.81 -23.78
C PRO A 339 3.88 23.59 -22.30
N ASP A 340 4.61 24.22 -21.39
CA ASP A 340 4.39 24.13 -19.95
C ASP A 340 2.93 24.44 -19.57
N GLY A 341 2.27 23.53 -18.85
CA GLY A 341 0.88 23.69 -18.41
C GLY A 341 -0.19 23.62 -19.50
N ILE A 342 0.17 23.28 -20.74
CA ILE A 342 -0.76 23.28 -21.88
C ILE A 342 -0.81 21.90 -22.51
N ALA A 343 -2.00 21.32 -22.58
CA ALA A 343 -2.33 20.11 -23.32
C ALA A 343 -3.01 20.46 -24.67
N PRO A 344 -2.29 20.39 -25.81
CA PRO A 344 -2.84 20.77 -27.10
C PRO A 344 -3.96 19.83 -27.60
N PRO A 345 -4.73 20.25 -28.63
CA PRO A 345 -5.75 19.42 -29.28
C PRO A 345 -5.24 18.03 -29.72
N GLY A 346 -5.95 16.98 -29.34
CA GLY A 346 -5.66 15.59 -29.69
C GLY A 346 -4.45 14.97 -28.96
N VAL A 347 -3.85 15.68 -28.01
CA VAL A 347 -2.69 15.18 -27.26
C VAL A 347 -3.15 14.38 -26.05
N LYS A 348 -2.44 13.27 -25.79
CA LYS A 348 -2.61 12.42 -24.61
C LYS A 348 -1.96 13.08 -23.38
N VAL A 349 -2.68 13.09 -22.27
CA VAL A 349 -2.19 13.51 -20.95
C VAL A 349 -2.32 12.35 -19.98
N HIS A 350 -1.31 12.17 -19.14
CA HIS A 350 -1.35 11.24 -18.01
C HIS A 350 -1.42 12.05 -16.72
N VAL A 351 -2.31 11.68 -15.81
CA VAL A 351 -2.49 12.33 -14.51
C VAL A 351 -2.82 11.29 -13.46
N GLY A 352 -2.60 11.61 -12.20
CA GLY A 352 -3.03 10.72 -11.13
C GLY A 352 -2.92 11.31 -9.75
N ILE A 353 -3.65 10.73 -8.81
CA ILE A 353 -3.76 11.12 -7.40
C ILE A 353 -3.91 9.87 -6.52
N SER A 354 -3.44 9.96 -5.27
CA SER A 354 -3.91 9.12 -4.19
C SER A 354 -5.07 9.79 -3.47
N VAL A 355 -6.00 8.98 -2.97
CA VAL A 355 -7.02 9.45 -2.03
C VAL A 355 -6.92 8.60 -0.77
N ASN A 356 -6.79 9.27 0.37
CA ASN A 356 -6.65 8.61 1.67
C ASN A 356 -8.04 8.35 2.27
N GLU A 357 -8.74 7.37 1.70
CA GLU A 357 -9.95 6.78 2.28
C GLU A 357 -10.10 5.31 1.82
N PRO A 358 -10.70 4.45 2.67
CA PRO A 358 -10.83 3.03 2.37
C PRO A 358 -11.96 2.77 1.38
N GLU A 359 -12.90 3.71 1.33
CA GLU A 359 -14.10 3.63 0.51
C GLU A 359 -13.83 4.12 -0.92
N PRO A 360 -14.46 3.51 -1.93
CA PRO A 360 -14.25 3.91 -3.31
C PRO A 360 -14.76 5.33 -3.60
N ILE A 361 -13.92 6.12 -4.26
CA ILE A 361 -14.36 7.36 -4.90
C ILE A 361 -15.10 7.07 -6.21
N ILE A 362 -16.17 7.82 -6.48
CA ILE A 362 -16.87 7.76 -7.76
C ILE A 362 -16.57 9.02 -8.55
N ILE A 363 -15.91 8.87 -9.70
CA ILE A 363 -15.69 9.99 -10.61
C ILE A 363 -16.90 10.16 -11.51
N ARG A 364 -17.55 11.32 -11.41
CA ARG A 364 -18.80 11.64 -12.14
C ARG A 364 -18.55 12.43 -13.41
N GLU A 365 -17.52 13.25 -13.42
CA GLU A 365 -17.28 14.20 -14.51
C GLU A 365 -15.79 14.51 -14.63
N THR A 366 -15.33 14.68 -15.86
CA THR A 366 -14.01 15.23 -16.18
C THR A 366 -14.19 16.46 -17.06
N LYS A 367 -13.49 17.56 -16.81
CA LYS A 367 -13.56 18.79 -17.62
C LYS A 367 -12.17 19.33 -17.89
N PHE A 368 -11.85 19.50 -19.16
CA PHE A 368 -10.72 20.36 -19.54
C PHE A 368 -11.13 21.82 -19.44
N LEU A 369 -10.22 22.68 -18.99
CA LEU A 369 -10.46 24.12 -18.88
C LEU A 369 -9.53 24.89 -19.81
N ASP A 370 -10.00 26.02 -20.34
CA ASP A 370 -9.21 26.97 -21.12
C ASP A 370 -8.28 27.83 -20.24
N GLY A 371 -7.52 28.73 -20.88
CA GLY A 371 -6.57 29.60 -20.18
C GLY A 371 -7.20 30.65 -19.24
N ASP A 372 -8.52 30.88 -19.34
CA ASP A 372 -9.28 31.75 -18.46
C ASP A 372 -10.01 30.93 -17.35
N GLY A 373 -9.85 29.61 -17.33
CA GLY A 373 -10.46 28.68 -16.38
C GLY A 373 -11.90 28.29 -16.70
N ALA A 374 -12.38 28.59 -17.92
CA ALA A 374 -13.70 28.19 -18.38
C ALA A 374 -13.68 26.76 -18.94
N GLU A 375 -14.79 26.03 -18.79
CA GLU A 375 -14.89 24.65 -19.28
C GLU A 375 -14.87 24.62 -20.81
N LEU A 376 -13.96 23.81 -21.34
CA LEU A 376 -13.96 23.45 -22.76
C LEU A 376 -15.17 22.55 -23.06
N PRO A 377 -15.70 22.61 -24.30
CA PRO A 377 -16.98 21.99 -24.63
C PRO A 377 -16.95 20.45 -24.59
N LEU A 378 -15.78 19.83 -24.76
CA LEU A 378 -15.61 18.38 -24.75
C LEU A 378 -14.71 17.92 -23.60
N SER A 379 -15.10 16.80 -23.01
CA SER A 379 -14.48 16.18 -21.83
C SER A 379 -13.74 14.89 -22.19
N GLY A 380 -12.84 14.45 -21.31
CA GLY A 380 -12.35 13.07 -21.33
C GLY A 380 -13.49 12.07 -21.09
N ARG A 381 -13.28 10.81 -21.47
CA ARG A 381 -14.24 9.72 -21.20
C ARG A 381 -13.78 8.96 -19.97
N LEU A 382 -14.63 8.80 -18.97
CA LEU A 382 -14.30 8.01 -17.80
C LEU A 382 -15.56 7.35 -17.25
N MET A 383 -15.41 6.13 -16.74
CA MET A 383 -16.41 5.42 -15.96
C MET A 383 -16.12 5.61 -14.48
N GLY A 384 -17.14 5.55 -13.63
CA GLY A 384 -16.92 5.30 -12.21
C GLY A 384 -16.46 3.85 -12.00
N TYR A 385 -15.74 3.58 -10.92
CA TYR A 385 -15.36 2.23 -10.51
C TYR A 385 -15.21 2.17 -8.98
N ASP A 386 -15.37 0.97 -8.40
CA ASP A 386 -15.19 0.74 -6.96
C ASP A 386 -13.85 0.06 -6.63
N ALA A 387 -13.57 -0.11 -5.33
CA ALA A 387 -12.40 -0.78 -4.76
C ALA A 387 -12.66 -2.28 -4.53
N GLY A 388 -13.62 -2.85 -5.27
CA GLY A 388 -14.16 -4.17 -4.99
C GLY A 388 -15.27 -4.14 -3.93
N THR A 389 -16.21 -5.08 -4.03
CA THR A 389 -17.31 -5.26 -3.08
C THR A 389 -17.56 -6.74 -2.88
N ALA A 390 -17.76 -7.14 -1.62
CA ALA A 390 -18.14 -8.50 -1.29
C ALA A 390 -19.61 -8.78 -1.64
N ASP A 391 -19.86 -9.84 -2.40
CA ASP A 391 -21.19 -10.44 -2.51
C ASP A 391 -21.31 -11.57 -1.47
N LEU A 392 -21.87 -11.24 -0.31
CA LEU A 392 -22.02 -12.17 0.81
C LEU A 392 -22.86 -13.41 0.48
N ALA A 393 -23.68 -13.38 -0.58
CA ALA A 393 -24.49 -14.54 -0.95
C ALA A 393 -23.73 -15.56 -1.78
N THR A 394 -22.74 -15.10 -2.56
CA THR A 394 -21.98 -15.95 -3.48
C THR A 394 -20.56 -16.20 -2.98
N GLY A 395 -20.02 -15.34 -2.13
CA GLY A 395 -18.60 -15.32 -1.77
C GLY A 395 -17.72 -14.68 -2.84
N ASP A 396 -18.30 -14.02 -3.85
CA ASP A 396 -17.54 -13.32 -4.88
C ASP A 396 -17.05 -11.95 -4.39
N PHE A 397 -15.83 -11.59 -4.77
CA PHE A 397 -15.32 -10.24 -4.66
C PHE A 397 -15.38 -9.55 -6.02
N LEU A 398 -16.23 -8.53 -6.11
CA LEU A 398 -16.69 -7.94 -7.35
C LEU A 398 -16.07 -6.56 -7.57
N LEU A 399 -15.35 -6.38 -8.67
CA LEU A 399 -14.97 -5.04 -9.15
C LEU A 399 -16.10 -4.49 -10.04
N SER A 400 -16.66 -3.35 -9.70
CA SER A 400 -17.74 -2.74 -10.48
C SER A 400 -17.31 -1.51 -11.25
N PHE A 401 -17.89 -1.36 -12.44
CA PHE A 401 -17.78 -0.17 -13.29
C PHE A 401 -19.15 0.43 -13.53
N PHE A 402 -19.20 1.76 -13.52
CA PHE A 402 -20.43 2.52 -13.58
C PHE A 402 -20.44 3.49 -14.76
N ALA A 403 -21.58 3.58 -15.45
CA ALA A 403 -21.76 4.55 -16.52
C ALA A 403 -21.76 5.99 -15.96
N PRO A 404 -21.21 6.97 -16.69
CA PRO A 404 -21.35 8.39 -16.39
C PRO A 404 -22.80 8.85 -16.57
N GLU A 405 -23.20 9.93 -15.88
CA GLU A 405 -24.60 10.40 -15.86
C GLU A 405 -25.05 11.09 -17.15
N ASP A 406 -24.11 11.62 -17.92
CA ASP A 406 -24.43 12.48 -19.03
C ASP A 406 -25.02 11.66 -20.16
N ASN A 407 -26.34 11.81 -20.36
CA ASN A 407 -27.08 11.27 -21.52
C ASN A 407 -26.50 11.70 -22.90
N GLU A 408 -25.41 12.46 -22.92
CA GLU A 408 -24.63 12.87 -24.08
C GLU A 408 -23.51 11.87 -24.44
N THR A 409 -22.93 11.17 -23.46
CA THR A 409 -22.04 10.04 -23.70
C THR A 409 -22.91 8.80 -23.89
N GLY A 410 -22.83 8.18 -25.06
CA GLY A 410 -23.59 6.95 -25.34
C GLY A 410 -23.04 5.77 -24.52
N ASP A 411 -23.60 4.57 -24.75
CA ASP A 411 -23.05 3.30 -24.25
C ASP A 411 -21.53 3.25 -24.47
N MET A 412 -20.75 3.25 -23.38
CA MET A 412 -19.30 3.07 -23.42
C MET A 412 -18.95 1.59 -23.22
N THR A 413 -17.79 1.19 -23.76
CA THR A 413 -17.29 -0.18 -23.63
C THR A 413 -16.04 -0.22 -22.79
N LEU A 414 -16.03 -1.09 -21.79
CA LEU A 414 -14.84 -1.50 -21.06
C LEU A 414 -14.10 -2.55 -21.89
N GLN A 415 -12.82 -2.35 -22.15
CA GLN A 415 -11.98 -3.24 -22.96
C GLN A 415 -10.62 -3.43 -22.29
N ASN A 416 -9.91 -4.51 -22.65
CA ASN A 416 -8.57 -4.81 -22.16
C ASN A 416 -8.45 -4.69 -20.63
N LEU A 417 -9.44 -5.18 -19.90
CA LEU A 417 -9.36 -5.24 -18.45
C LEU A 417 -8.27 -6.25 -18.07
N GLU A 418 -7.33 -5.81 -17.26
CA GLU A 418 -6.28 -6.64 -16.67
C GLU A 418 -6.25 -6.37 -15.17
N VAL A 419 -6.19 -7.44 -14.37
CA VAL A 419 -6.17 -7.38 -12.91
C VAL A 419 -4.93 -8.14 -12.42
N PHE A 420 -4.11 -7.47 -11.64
CA PHE A 420 -2.87 -7.99 -11.07
C PHE A 420 -2.98 -7.96 -9.54
N PHE A 421 -2.64 -9.07 -8.90
CA PHE A 421 -2.57 -9.21 -7.46
C PHE A 421 -1.10 -9.07 -7.08
N VAL A 422 -0.74 -8.00 -6.36
CA VAL A 422 0.64 -7.64 -6.09
C VAL A 422 0.93 -7.61 -4.58
N PRO A 423 2.14 -7.99 -4.15
CA PRO A 423 2.51 -8.11 -2.74
C PRO A 423 2.78 -6.75 -2.08
N ARG A 424 3.12 -5.73 -2.86
CA ARG A 424 3.54 -4.39 -2.41
C ARG A 424 2.88 -3.27 -3.23
N MET A 425 2.89 -2.05 -2.69
CA MET A 425 2.34 -0.88 -3.36
C MET A 425 3.15 -0.53 -4.62
N ILE A 426 2.49 -0.41 -5.78
CA ILE A 426 3.10 0.15 -6.98
C ILE A 426 3.18 1.67 -6.85
N ASP A 427 4.34 2.22 -7.15
CA ASP A 427 4.58 3.66 -7.26
C ASP A 427 3.72 4.26 -8.39
N ILE A 428 2.96 5.30 -8.03
CA ILE A 428 2.11 6.07 -8.93
C ILE A 428 2.85 6.56 -10.18
N GLU A 429 4.16 6.81 -10.11
CA GLU A 429 4.99 7.22 -11.24
C GLU A 429 5.16 6.14 -12.31
N THR A 430 4.93 4.87 -11.94
CA THR A 430 5.14 3.70 -12.79
C THR A 430 3.85 2.99 -13.20
N MET A 431 2.70 3.41 -12.67
CA MET A 431 1.37 2.99 -13.11
C MET A 431 1.04 3.56 -14.51
N LEU A 432 1.71 3.02 -15.52
CA LEU A 432 1.72 3.48 -16.90
C LEU A 432 1.64 2.31 -17.88
N ASP A 433 1.03 2.56 -19.05
CA ASP A 433 0.90 1.56 -20.11
C ASP A 433 2.26 1.07 -20.63
N GLY A 434 2.51 -0.24 -20.50
CA GLY A 434 3.73 -0.89 -20.98
C GLY A 434 5.01 -0.55 -20.18
N VAL A 435 4.87 0.01 -18.98
CA VAL A 435 5.97 0.26 -18.04
C VAL A 435 6.01 -0.85 -16.99
N THR A 436 7.21 -1.24 -16.55
CA THR A 436 7.37 -2.18 -15.44
C THR A 436 6.94 -1.50 -14.14
N PRO A 437 5.99 -2.08 -13.38
CA PRO A 437 5.64 -1.59 -12.06
C PRO A 437 6.85 -1.62 -11.12
N MET A 438 7.08 -0.53 -10.40
CA MET A 438 8.13 -0.43 -9.38
C MET A 438 7.50 -0.03 -8.04
N GLY A 439 8.11 -0.44 -6.93
CA GLY A 439 7.78 0.07 -5.60
C GLY A 439 8.45 1.40 -5.30
N LEU A 440 8.17 1.97 -4.12
CA LEU A 440 8.78 3.23 -3.66
C LEU A 440 10.30 3.19 -3.61
N ASN A 441 10.85 2.02 -3.24
CA ASN A 441 12.29 1.76 -3.20
C ASN A 441 12.93 1.58 -4.59
N GLY A 442 12.16 1.79 -5.67
CA GLY A 442 12.64 1.66 -7.06
C GLY A 442 12.89 0.23 -7.51
N LEU A 443 12.50 -0.78 -6.71
CA LEU A 443 12.61 -2.19 -7.11
C LEU A 443 11.38 -2.62 -7.94
N PRO A 444 11.55 -3.51 -8.93
CA PRO A 444 10.43 -4.06 -9.67
C PRO A 444 9.46 -4.82 -8.77
N ILE A 445 8.16 -4.65 -9.00
CA ILE A 445 7.12 -5.43 -8.37
C ILE A 445 6.63 -6.50 -9.33
N PHE A 446 6.64 -7.74 -8.85
CA PHE A 446 6.08 -8.88 -9.57
C PHE A 446 4.73 -9.23 -8.97
N TYR A 447 3.78 -9.55 -9.84
CA TYR A 447 2.46 -9.97 -9.40
C TYR A 447 2.49 -11.43 -8.96
N ASN A 448 1.79 -11.74 -7.88
CA ASN A 448 1.57 -13.10 -7.40
C ASN A 448 0.62 -13.87 -8.34
N LYS A 449 -0.40 -13.16 -8.85
CA LYS A 449 -1.42 -13.66 -9.78
C LYS A 449 -1.84 -12.55 -10.72
N ASN A 450 -2.28 -12.90 -11.92
CA ASN A 450 -2.95 -11.96 -12.81
C ASN A 450 -4.12 -12.61 -13.54
N GLN A 451 -5.04 -11.78 -14.02
CA GLN A 451 -6.19 -12.15 -14.82
C GLN A 451 -6.31 -11.15 -15.97
N THR A 452 -6.30 -11.65 -17.20
CA THR A 452 -6.30 -10.80 -18.42
C THR A 452 -7.32 -11.23 -19.46
N GLU A 453 -8.05 -12.32 -19.22
CA GLU A 453 -9.03 -12.90 -20.16
C GLU A 453 -10.46 -12.40 -19.89
N PHE A 454 -10.61 -11.11 -19.58
CA PHE A 454 -11.92 -10.49 -19.43
C PHE A 454 -12.54 -10.18 -20.79
N LYS A 455 -13.87 -10.30 -20.89
CA LYS A 455 -14.60 -9.92 -22.10
C LYS A 455 -14.82 -8.42 -22.13
N ASP A 456 -14.86 -7.87 -23.33
CA ASP A 456 -15.33 -6.50 -23.52
C ASP A 456 -16.79 -6.40 -23.07
N GLU A 457 -17.08 -5.43 -22.20
CA GLU A 457 -18.40 -5.23 -21.62
C GLU A 457 -18.94 -3.85 -21.99
N THR A 458 -20.23 -3.79 -22.34
CA THR A 458 -20.91 -2.50 -22.54
C THR A 458 -21.51 -2.05 -21.23
N VAL A 459 -21.02 -0.93 -20.69
CA VAL A 459 -21.48 -0.41 -19.40
C VAL A 459 -22.62 0.59 -19.63
N ARG A 460 -23.85 0.19 -19.28
CA ARG A 460 -25.05 1.04 -19.40
C ARG A 460 -25.47 1.72 -18.10
N ASP A 461 -25.38 0.99 -16.99
CA ASP A 461 -25.64 1.48 -15.64
C ASP A 461 -24.50 1.02 -14.74
N LYS A 462 -24.39 -0.30 -14.57
CA LYS A 462 -23.37 -0.98 -13.78
C LYS A 462 -22.98 -2.29 -14.45
N VAL A 463 -21.70 -2.63 -14.41
CA VAL A 463 -21.18 -3.97 -14.69
C VAL A 463 -20.34 -4.38 -13.48
N SER A 464 -20.58 -5.56 -12.93
CA SER A 464 -19.78 -6.12 -11.83
C SER A 464 -19.08 -7.37 -12.32
N ILE A 465 -17.78 -7.43 -12.07
CA ILE A 465 -16.88 -8.46 -12.56
C ILE A 465 -16.27 -9.16 -11.34
N PRO A 466 -16.52 -10.46 -11.12
CA PRO A 466 -15.85 -11.20 -10.07
C PRO A 466 -14.36 -11.32 -10.40
N ILE A 467 -13.52 -10.86 -9.48
CA ILE A 467 -12.06 -10.91 -9.62
C ILE A 467 -11.42 -11.89 -8.63
N ALA A 468 -12.10 -12.26 -7.54
CA ALA A 468 -11.67 -13.27 -6.59
C ALA A 468 -12.89 -13.88 -5.89
N HIS A 469 -12.69 -14.97 -5.15
CA HIS A 469 -13.70 -15.57 -4.29
C HIS A 469 -13.13 -15.72 -2.88
N PHE A 470 -13.92 -15.53 -1.82
CA PHE A 470 -13.44 -15.64 -0.42
C PHE A 470 -12.94 -17.05 -0.03
N THR A 471 -13.14 -18.05 -0.90
CA THR A 471 -12.56 -19.40 -0.75
C THR A 471 -11.21 -19.56 -1.46
N ASP A 472 -10.78 -18.56 -2.23
CA ASP A 472 -9.45 -18.54 -2.84
C ASP A 472 -8.39 -18.55 -1.74
N ALA A 473 -7.32 -19.31 -1.95
CA ALA A 473 -6.20 -19.33 -1.03
C ALA A 473 -5.54 -17.93 -0.95
N ARG A 474 -5.17 -17.51 0.26
CA ARG A 474 -4.34 -16.33 0.48
C ARG A 474 -2.93 -16.56 -0.06
N PHE A 475 -2.20 -15.49 -0.37
CA PHE A 475 -0.81 -15.61 -0.80
C PHE A 475 0.12 -15.97 0.35
N VAL A 476 -0.17 -15.44 1.54
CA VAL A 476 0.37 -15.93 2.81
C VAL A 476 -0.76 -16.59 3.60
N ASP A 477 -0.58 -17.87 3.92
CA ASP A 477 -1.48 -18.65 4.78
C ASP A 477 -0.67 -19.73 5.51
N ASN A 478 0.15 -19.28 6.47
CA ASN A 478 1.05 -20.14 7.20
C ASN A 478 0.48 -20.46 8.58
N PHE A 479 0.47 -21.75 8.94
CA PHE A 479 0.01 -22.23 10.23
C PHE A 479 1.20 -22.70 11.07
N TYR A 480 1.23 -22.29 12.32
CA TYR A 480 2.29 -22.64 13.26
C TYR A 480 1.72 -23.24 14.53
N ASP A 481 2.25 -24.40 14.87
CA ASP A 481 2.08 -25.05 16.15
C ASP A 481 3.49 -25.20 16.74
N CYS A 482 3.68 -24.72 17.97
CA CYS A 482 4.96 -24.65 18.69
C CYS A 482 5.59 -26.05 18.97
N GLU A 483 5.05 -27.13 18.38
CA GLU A 483 5.53 -28.51 18.49
C GLU A 483 6.72 -28.85 17.60
N ASP A 484 7.01 -28.08 16.54
CA ASP A 484 8.22 -28.31 15.73
C ASP A 484 9.45 -27.81 16.48
N SER A 485 10.38 -28.74 16.71
CA SER A 485 11.62 -28.54 17.47
C SER A 485 12.27 -27.22 17.15
N LEU A 486 12.66 -26.45 18.19
CA LEU A 486 13.59 -25.32 18.14
C LEU A 486 14.87 -25.76 17.42
N ASP A 487 14.86 -25.77 16.09
CA ASP A 487 16.03 -26.08 15.29
C ASP A 487 16.84 -24.79 15.25
N ILE A 488 17.73 -24.68 16.24
CA ILE A 488 18.66 -23.56 16.31
C ILE A 488 19.78 -23.86 15.31
N ASP A 489 19.57 -23.54 14.05
CA ASP A 489 20.65 -23.56 13.06
C ASP A 489 21.27 -22.16 12.91
N GLY A 490 22.58 -22.13 12.69
CA GLY A 490 23.30 -20.93 12.20
C GLY A 490 23.57 -19.74 13.14
N GLY A 491 22.94 -19.63 14.31
CA GLY A 491 23.20 -18.55 15.28
C GLY A 491 22.10 -17.50 15.41
N ALA A 492 20.94 -17.74 14.80
CA ALA A 492 19.71 -17.01 15.07
C ALA A 492 19.01 -17.49 16.35
N LEU A 493 18.29 -16.61 17.04
CA LEU A 493 17.43 -17.00 18.17
C LEU A 493 16.15 -17.61 17.62
N ALA A 494 15.84 -18.84 18.03
CA ALA A 494 14.60 -19.52 17.64
C ALA A 494 13.45 -19.07 18.55
N TYR A 495 12.40 -18.53 17.92
CA TYR A 495 11.10 -18.22 18.52
C TYR A 495 10.15 -19.41 18.37
N CYS A 496 9.16 -19.53 19.27
CA CYS A 496 8.16 -20.59 19.21
C CYS A 496 6.77 -20.00 18.86
N PRO A 497 6.51 -19.68 17.59
CA PRO A 497 5.25 -19.04 17.23
C PRO A 497 4.08 -20.03 17.31
N TYR A 498 2.91 -19.53 17.67
CA TYR A 498 1.66 -20.28 17.68
C TYR A 498 0.55 -19.43 17.06
N GLY A 499 0.01 -19.82 15.92
CA GLY A 499 -1.07 -19.08 15.28
C GLY A 499 -1.05 -19.18 13.77
N THR A 500 -1.63 -18.18 13.10
CA THR A 500 -1.69 -18.10 11.64
C THR A 500 -1.15 -16.76 11.16
N GLN A 501 -0.24 -16.77 10.20
CA GLN A 501 0.12 -15.60 9.40
C GLN A 501 -0.75 -15.58 8.14
N LEU A 502 -1.41 -14.45 7.87
CA LEU A 502 -2.23 -14.26 6.69
C LEU A 502 -1.76 -13.03 5.90
N SER A 503 -2.00 -13.04 4.60
CA SER A 503 -2.02 -11.83 3.77
C SER A 503 -3.44 -11.27 3.69
N LEU A 504 -3.57 -9.98 3.34
CA LEU A 504 -4.85 -9.38 2.99
C LEU A 504 -5.53 -10.11 1.81
N PHE A 505 -6.85 -9.98 1.72
CA PHE A 505 -7.68 -10.53 0.65
C PHE A 505 -8.09 -9.45 -0.36
N PRO A 506 -8.10 -9.74 -1.68
CA PRO A 506 -7.58 -10.94 -2.32
C PRO A 506 -6.04 -10.93 -2.50
N SER A 507 -5.39 -9.82 -2.16
CA SER A 507 -3.95 -9.57 -2.16
C SER A 507 -3.68 -8.33 -1.31
N THR A 508 -2.43 -8.08 -0.94
CA THR A 508 -2.03 -6.80 -0.31
C THR A 508 -2.49 -5.60 -1.11
N TYR A 509 -2.24 -5.60 -2.42
CA TYR A 509 -2.81 -4.65 -3.35
C TYR A 509 -3.35 -5.35 -4.61
N VAL A 510 -4.41 -4.78 -5.17
CA VAL A 510 -4.95 -5.14 -6.47
C VAL A 510 -4.68 -3.99 -7.43
N TYR A 511 -3.99 -4.26 -8.53
CA TYR A 511 -3.71 -3.31 -9.59
C TYR A 511 -4.55 -3.64 -10.84
N VAL A 512 -5.30 -2.66 -11.32
CA VAL A 512 -6.25 -2.76 -12.41
C VAL A 512 -5.82 -1.85 -13.55
N MET A 513 -5.78 -2.41 -14.75
CA MET A 513 -5.62 -1.65 -15.99
C MET A 513 -6.87 -1.86 -16.86
N ALA A 514 -7.43 -0.80 -17.42
CA ALA A 514 -8.57 -0.92 -18.33
C ALA A 514 -8.64 0.22 -19.35
N SER A 515 -9.14 -0.11 -20.55
CA SER A 515 -9.49 0.88 -21.58
C SER A 515 -10.99 1.18 -21.51
N VAL A 516 -11.34 2.47 -21.38
CA VAL A 516 -12.71 2.98 -21.49
C VAL A 516 -12.88 3.60 -22.86
N VAL A 517 -13.74 3.02 -23.69
CA VAL A 517 -13.95 3.45 -25.07
C VAL A 517 -15.37 3.98 -25.26
N ASP A 518 -15.50 5.23 -25.69
CA ASP A 518 -16.73 5.75 -26.29
C ASP A 518 -16.66 5.48 -27.80
N PRO A 519 -17.46 4.54 -28.34
CA PRO A 519 -17.36 4.13 -29.74
C PRO A 519 -17.85 5.20 -30.73
N ASN A 520 -18.60 6.20 -30.26
CA ASN A 520 -19.22 7.24 -31.09
C ASN A 520 -18.92 8.65 -30.55
N ALA A 521 -17.75 8.85 -29.96
CA ALA A 521 -17.32 10.13 -29.43
C ALA A 521 -17.22 11.18 -30.55
N TYR A 522 -17.73 12.38 -30.30
CA TYR A 522 -17.44 13.57 -31.09
C TYR A 522 -16.19 14.26 -30.55
N TYR A 523 -15.13 14.37 -31.35
CA TYR A 523 -13.84 14.94 -30.95
C TYR A 523 -13.07 15.54 -32.12
N TYR A 524 -12.10 16.39 -31.81
CA TYR A 524 -11.19 16.99 -32.79
C TYR A 524 -10.08 16.02 -33.18
N ASP A 525 -10.02 15.65 -34.46
CA ASP A 525 -8.91 14.86 -35.02
C ASP A 525 -7.83 15.81 -35.54
N GLN A 526 -6.67 15.78 -34.88
CA GLN A 526 -5.54 16.66 -35.21
C GLN A 526 -4.96 16.37 -36.61
N GLN A 527 -4.98 15.12 -37.07
CA GLN A 527 -4.44 14.76 -38.40
C GLN A 527 -5.34 15.26 -39.52
N GLN A 528 -6.65 15.25 -39.29
CA GLN A 528 -7.67 15.73 -40.23
C GLN A 528 -8.01 17.21 -40.06
N ALA A 529 -7.56 17.83 -38.98
CA ALA A 529 -7.82 19.22 -38.58
C ALA A 529 -9.31 19.58 -38.59
N LYS A 530 -10.16 18.67 -38.10
CA LYS A 530 -11.62 18.85 -38.03
C LYS A 530 -12.21 17.95 -36.95
N PHE A 531 -13.43 18.26 -36.54
CA PHE A 531 -14.21 17.34 -35.71
C PHE A 531 -14.67 16.11 -36.50
N VAL A 532 -14.58 14.96 -35.84
CA VAL A 532 -15.02 13.65 -36.33
C VAL A 532 -15.89 12.97 -35.28
N THR A 533 -16.58 11.92 -35.70
CA THR A 533 -17.27 10.99 -34.81
C THR A 533 -16.65 9.61 -34.97
N GLY A 534 -16.23 8.99 -33.87
CA GLY A 534 -15.61 7.68 -33.87
C GLY A 534 -15.16 7.26 -32.47
N PRO A 535 -14.40 6.15 -32.37
CA PRO A 535 -13.92 5.68 -31.08
C PRO A 535 -12.94 6.68 -30.46
N LEU A 536 -13.10 6.95 -29.18
CA LEU A 536 -12.16 7.68 -28.33
C LEU A 536 -11.92 6.88 -27.04
N GLU A 537 -10.66 6.65 -26.72
CA GLU A 537 -10.22 5.84 -25.59
C GLU A 537 -9.62 6.72 -24.49
N SER A 538 -9.94 6.37 -23.25
CA SER A 538 -9.18 6.74 -22.06
C SER A 538 -8.67 5.46 -21.37
N LYS A 539 -7.59 5.55 -20.61
CA LYS A 539 -7.12 4.41 -19.78
C LYS A 539 -7.24 4.70 -18.30
N ILE A 540 -7.58 3.67 -17.55
CA ILE A 540 -7.58 3.64 -16.10
C ILE A 540 -6.41 2.77 -15.66
N PHE A 541 -5.63 3.26 -14.71
CA PHE A 541 -4.71 2.48 -13.91
C PHE A 541 -5.09 2.73 -12.47
N TYR A 542 -5.59 1.71 -11.79
CA TYR A 542 -6.16 1.86 -10.47
C TYR A 542 -5.55 0.82 -9.55
N GLN A 543 -5.09 1.23 -8.38
CA GLN A 543 -4.64 0.32 -7.35
C GLN A 543 -5.43 0.55 -6.09
N PHE A 544 -5.82 -0.53 -5.42
CA PHE A 544 -6.44 -0.48 -4.10
C PHE A 544 -5.90 -1.58 -3.19
N SER A 545 -5.89 -1.32 -1.88
CA SER A 545 -5.47 -2.30 -0.88
C SER A 545 -6.48 -3.44 -0.75
N GLY A 546 -6.00 -4.62 -0.36
CA GLY A 546 -6.88 -5.69 0.10
C GLY A 546 -7.55 -5.35 1.43
N ILE A 547 -8.42 -6.25 1.86
CA ILE A 547 -9.16 -6.19 3.11
C ILE A 547 -8.81 -7.38 4.00
N MET A 548 -9.03 -7.21 5.31
CA MET A 548 -9.20 -8.31 6.24
C MET A 548 -10.72 -8.58 6.34
N PRO A 549 -11.25 -9.65 5.71
CA PRO A 549 -12.68 -9.93 5.76
C PRO A 549 -13.10 -10.25 7.20
N ASP A 550 -14.02 -9.46 7.75
CA ASP A 550 -14.64 -9.63 9.07
C ASP A 550 -16.12 -9.25 8.93
N PHE A 551 -16.87 -10.01 8.12
CA PHE A 551 -18.24 -9.66 7.78
C PHE A 551 -19.23 -9.92 8.92
N ASN A 552 -18.82 -10.68 9.94
CA ASN A 552 -19.61 -10.88 11.16
C ASN A 552 -19.31 -9.80 12.25
N ASP A 553 -18.40 -8.85 11.96
CA ASP A 553 -17.98 -7.72 12.79
C ASP A 553 -17.50 -8.14 14.20
N ASN A 554 -16.74 -9.22 14.31
CA ASN A 554 -16.26 -9.74 15.60
C ASN A 554 -14.78 -9.40 15.90
N GLY A 555 -14.06 -8.80 14.94
CA GLY A 555 -12.66 -8.43 15.03
C GLY A 555 -11.67 -9.53 14.62
N VAL A 556 -12.14 -10.63 14.05
CA VAL A 556 -11.34 -11.78 13.60
C VAL A 556 -11.59 -11.99 12.11
N ASP A 557 -10.55 -12.36 11.34
CA ASP A 557 -10.74 -12.66 9.92
C ASP A 557 -11.66 -13.88 9.77
N ASP A 558 -12.69 -13.74 8.93
CA ASP A 558 -13.70 -14.76 8.67
C ASP A 558 -13.09 -16.11 8.29
N LEU A 559 -11.94 -16.11 7.59
CA LEU A 559 -11.19 -17.32 7.25
C LEU A 559 -10.75 -18.09 8.50
N LEU A 560 -10.32 -17.37 9.55
CA LEU A 560 -9.90 -17.96 10.82
C LEU A 560 -11.10 -18.45 11.62
N ASP A 561 -12.19 -17.66 11.66
CA ASP A 561 -13.44 -18.06 12.33
C ASP A 561 -13.98 -19.38 11.78
N ILE A 562 -14.07 -19.50 10.45
CA ILE A 562 -14.54 -20.70 9.77
C ILE A 562 -13.56 -21.86 9.99
N ARG A 563 -12.25 -21.62 9.83
CA ARG A 563 -11.19 -22.64 9.96
C ARG A 563 -11.14 -23.25 11.35
N PHE A 564 -11.26 -22.43 12.40
CA PHE A 564 -11.23 -22.88 13.79
C PHE A 564 -12.60 -23.31 14.32
N GLY A 565 -13.66 -23.14 13.52
CA GLY A 565 -15.01 -23.59 13.83
C GLY A 565 -15.75 -22.71 14.83
N GLU A 566 -15.32 -21.46 14.98
CA GLU A 566 -16.04 -20.42 15.71
C GLU A 566 -17.29 -19.96 14.92
N SER A 567 -17.20 -19.99 13.58
CA SER A 567 -18.30 -19.73 12.66
C SER A 567 -18.61 -20.93 11.76
N ASN A 568 -19.86 -21.04 11.29
CA ASN A 568 -20.22 -22.04 10.28
C ASN A 568 -20.25 -21.38 8.90
N ASP A 569 -19.75 -22.11 7.90
CA ASP A 569 -19.97 -21.81 6.49
C ASP A 569 -20.63 -23.06 5.87
N THR A 570 -21.97 -23.08 5.85
CA THR A 570 -22.71 -24.28 5.43
C THR A 570 -22.72 -24.45 3.91
N ASN A 571 -22.59 -23.35 3.16
CA ASN A 571 -22.65 -23.35 1.71
C ASN A 571 -21.25 -23.38 1.05
N GLU A 572 -20.19 -23.32 1.87
CA GLU A 572 -18.77 -23.37 1.49
C GLU A 572 -18.38 -22.19 0.59
N ASN A 573 -18.89 -20.99 0.85
CA ASN A 573 -18.58 -19.79 0.07
C ASN A 573 -17.50 -18.88 0.69
N GLY A 574 -16.94 -19.24 1.84
CA GLY A 574 -15.93 -18.46 2.55
C GLY A 574 -16.49 -17.29 3.37
N ILE A 575 -17.81 -17.23 3.58
CA ILE A 575 -18.50 -16.23 4.38
C ILE A 575 -19.18 -16.92 5.57
N PRO A 576 -19.10 -16.39 6.80
CA PRO A 576 -19.87 -16.93 7.91
C PRO A 576 -21.39 -16.87 7.68
N ASP A 577 -22.09 -17.97 7.96
CA ASP A 577 -23.55 -18.09 7.84
C ASP A 577 -24.31 -16.98 8.60
N GLU A 578 -23.73 -16.43 9.68
CA GLU A 578 -24.27 -15.30 10.44
C GLU A 578 -24.10 -13.94 9.75
N ALA A 579 -23.05 -13.75 8.95
CA ALA A 579 -22.80 -12.55 8.16
C ALA A 579 -23.74 -12.47 6.94
N GLU A 580 -24.04 -13.62 6.33
CA GLU A 580 -25.05 -13.71 5.25
C GLU A 580 -26.46 -13.32 5.72
N ARG A 581 -26.70 -13.39 7.03
CA ARG A 581 -27.98 -13.07 7.66
C ARG A 581 -28.05 -11.59 8.05
N THR A 582 -27.82 -10.67 7.13
CA THR A 582 -28.25 -9.28 7.36
C THR A 582 -29.79 -9.19 7.38
N PRO A 583 -30.35 -8.31 8.23
CA PRO A 583 -31.56 -8.62 9.00
C PRO A 583 -32.81 -8.66 8.13
N LEU A 584 -33.66 -9.66 8.38
CA LEU A 584 -35.06 -9.77 7.91
C LEU A 584 -35.98 -8.57 8.26
N PHE A 585 -35.45 -7.40 8.63
CA PHE A 585 -36.18 -6.21 9.04
C PHE A 585 -35.69 -4.88 8.45
N ALA A 586 -34.99 -4.86 7.30
CA ALA A 586 -34.56 -3.60 6.67
C ALA A 586 -35.28 -3.20 5.36
N THR A 587 -36.30 -3.94 4.90
CA THR A 587 -37.18 -3.47 3.79
C THR A 587 -38.67 -3.73 4.09
N ASP A 588 -39.48 -2.67 3.98
CA ASP A 588 -40.94 -2.66 3.74
C ASP A 588 -41.96 -3.16 4.79
N HIS A 589 -41.77 -2.86 6.09
CA HIS A 589 -42.86 -3.02 7.08
C HIS A 589 -43.52 -1.75 7.63
N PHE A 590 -43.12 -0.54 7.21
CA PHE A 590 -43.87 0.67 7.60
C PHE A 590 -45.25 0.78 6.91
N ALA A 591 -45.41 0.27 5.69
CA ALA A 591 -46.70 0.26 5.00
C ALA A 591 -47.70 -0.75 5.60
N SER A 592 -47.20 -1.92 6.05
CA SER A 592 -48.07 -2.98 6.58
C SER A 592 -48.52 -2.72 8.04
N LEU A 593 -47.69 -2.05 8.85
CA LEU A 593 -48.06 -1.71 10.23
C LEU A 593 -49.15 -0.62 10.29
N ILE A 594 -49.15 0.32 9.33
CA ILE A 594 -50.20 1.35 9.18
C ILE A 594 -51.51 0.72 8.66
N ALA A 595 -51.44 -0.26 7.75
CA ALA A 595 -52.63 -0.95 7.25
C ALA A 595 -53.30 -1.78 8.37
N PHE A 596 -52.53 -2.47 9.21
CA PHE A 596 -53.08 -3.28 10.31
C PHE A 596 -53.67 -2.42 11.45
N THR A 597 -53.04 -1.31 11.82
CA THR A 597 -53.58 -0.40 12.85
C THR A 597 -54.82 0.34 12.37
N THR A 598 -54.91 0.73 11.10
CA THR A 598 -56.09 1.40 10.54
C THR A 598 -57.31 0.46 10.46
N VAL A 599 -57.10 -0.81 10.11
CA VAL A 599 -58.18 -1.82 10.08
C VAL A 599 -58.66 -2.17 11.51
N LEU A 600 -57.77 -2.22 12.51
CA LEU A 600 -58.17 -2.43 13.90
C LEU A 600 -58.97 -1.25 14.47
N ILE A 601 -58.57 -0.01 14.16
CA ILE A 601 -59.30 1.18 14.60
C ILE A 601 -60.68 1.28 13.92
N LEU A 602 -60.80 0.93 12.63
CA LEU A 602 -62.10 0.87 11.95
C LEU A 602 -63.02 -0.22 12.54
N ALA A 603 -62.48 -1.41 12.82
CA ALA A 603 -63.26 -2.52 13.41
C ALA A 603 -63.75 -2.22 14.84
N VAL A 604 -62.93 -1.54 15.65
CA VAL A 604 -63.33 -1.10 17.00
C VAL A 604 -64.35 0.03 16.94
N THR A 605 -64.27 0.93 15.94
CA THR A 605 -65.23 2.04 15.78
C THR A 605 -66.58 1.57 15.25
N ILE A 606 -66.61 0.54 14.38
CA ILE A 606 -67.84 -0.07 13.87
C ILE A 606 -68.54 -0.88 14.99
N LYS A 607 -67.79 -1.65 15.80
CA LYS A 607 -68.35 -2.44 16.90
C LYS A 607 -68.86 -1.59 18.08
N ARG A 608 -68.41 -0.34 18.22
CA ARG A 608 -68.92 0.63 19.20
C ARG A 608 -70.16 1.40 18.76
N ARG A 609 -70.56 1.31 17.48
CA ARG A 609 -71.81 1.92 16.97
C ARG A 609 -73.01 0.97 16.97
N GLU A 610 -72.82 -0.30 17.27
CA GLU A 610 -73.88 -1.32 17.31
C GLU A 610 -74.23 -1.82 18.72
N ASN A 611 -73.83 -1.11 19.79
CA ASN A 611 -74.29 -1.35 21.16
C ASN A 611 -74.81 -0.07 21.82
#